data_AF-A0A3D5BRT8-F1
#
_entry.id   AF-A0A3D5BRT8-F1
#
_cell.length_a   1.000
_cell.length_b   1.000
_cell.length_c   1.000
_cell.angle_alpha   90.00
_cell.angle_beta   90.00
_cell.angle_gamma   90.00
#
_symmetry.space_group_name_H-M   'P 1'
#
loop_
_entity.id
_entity.type
_entity.pdbx_description
1 polymer ?
#
loop_
_entity_poly.entity_id
_entity_poly.type
_entity_poly.pdbx_seq_one_letter_code
_entity_poly.pdbx_strand_id
1 'polypeptide(L)'
;HGETIVEPVERGTNLAAIEAGVDVLAHPGLITPEEVRLAAQKGVLLEITTRAGHGYANGHVLALARACGARFVLNNDAHDPSDLVGAELRRRIALGCGMSEDEYRAADDHAWALVSRCLSQ
;
A
#
# COMPACT_ATOMS: atom_id res chain seq x y z
N HIS A 1 -6.47 -5.11 6.32
CA HIS A 1 -5.21 -5.62 6.89
C HIS A 1 -4.69 -6.73 6.00
N GLY A 2 -3.46 -6.63 5.50
CA GLY A 2 -2.82 -7.66 4.67
C GLY A 2 -1.85 -8.53 5.46
N GLU A 3 -1.16 -9.43 4.75
CA GLU A 3 -0.23 -10.42 5.32
C GLU A 3 1.15 -9.82 5.61
N THR A 4 1.17 -8.83 6.51
CA THR A 4 2.42 -8.21 6.96
C THR A 4 3.40 -9.23 7.54
N ILE A 5 4.70 -8.99 7.40
CA ILE A 5 5.74 -9.96 7.83
C ILE A 5 6.11 -9.86 9.32
N VAL A 6 5.48 -8.95 10.06
CA VAL A 6 5.80 -8.67 11.48
C VAL A 6 4.71 -9.10 12.45
N GLU A 7 3.59 -9.60 11.96
CA GLU A 7 2.45 -10.05 12.78
C GLU A 7 1.91 -11.40 12.28
N PRO A 8 1.29 -12.21 13.15
CA PRO A 8 0.62 -13.43 12.73
C PRO A 8 -0.66 -13.09 11.94
N VAL A 9 -0.66 -13.39 10.65
CA VAL A 9 -1.83 -13.26 9.77
C VAL A 9 -2.03 -14.57 9.02
N GLU A 10 -3.29 -15.02 8.91
CA GLU A 10 -3.63 -16.26 8.22
C GLU A 10 -3.30 -16.19 6.73
N ARG A 11 -2.76 -17.28 6.18
CA ARG A 11 -2.40 -17.32 4.76
C ARG A 11 -3.67 -17.29 3.89
N GLY A 12 -3.63 -16.49 2.82
CA GLY A 12 -4.78 -16.20 1.96
C GLY A 12 -5.55 -14.94 2.36
N THR A 13 -5.13 -14.22 3.41
CA THR A 13 -5.81 -12.97 3.83
C THR A 13 -5.71 -11.89 2.74
N ASN A 14 -4.55 -11.77 2.08
CA ASN A 14 -4.35 -10.85 0.97
C ASN A 14 -5.32 -11.15 -0.18
N LEU A 15 -5.30 -12.40 -0.68
CA LEU A 15 -6.20 -12.86 -1.73
C LEU A 15 -7.67 -12.63 -1.37
N ALA A 16 -8.10 -13.02 -0.17
CA ALA A 16 -9.49 -12.86 0.25
C ALA A 16 -9.92 -11.38 0.31
N ALA A 17 -9.06 -10.49 0.80
CA ALA A 17 -9.34 -9.05 0.83
C ALA A 17 -9.45 -8.47 -0.59
N ILE A 18 -8.56 -8.87 -1.50
CA ILE A 18 -8.61 -8.44 -2.90
C ILE A 18 -9.88 -8.98 -3.57
N GLU A 19 -10.22 -10.25 -3.36
CA GLU A 19 -11.44 -10.88 -3.87
C GLU A 19 -12.71 -10.18 -3.36
N ALA A 20 -12.71 -9.72 -2.12
CA ALA A 20 -13.79 -8.91 -1.55
C ALA A 20 -13.92 -7.52 -2.20
N GLY A 21 -12.90 -7.03 -2.91
CA GLY A 21 -12.93 -5.74 -3.60
C GLY A 21 -12.77 -4.55 -2.64
N VAL A 22 -11.97 -4.70 -1.59
CA VAL A 22 -11.65 -3.59 -0.67
C VAL A 22 -11.00 -2.41 -1.40
N ASP A 23 -11.16 -1.20 -0.90
CA ASP A 23 -10.55 -0.02 -1.52
C ASP A 23 -9.01 -0.03 -1.42
N VAL A 24 -8.49 -0.44 -0.26
CA VAL A 24 -7.04 -0.48 0.06
C VAL A 24 -6.69 -1.78 0.78
N LEU A 25 -5.63 -2.45 0.35
CA LEU A 25 -4.99 -3.54 1.05
C LEU A 25 -3.79 -3.02 1.85
N ALA A 26 -3.99 -2.85 3.16
CA ALA A 26 -2.97 -2.36 4.10
C ALA A 26 -1.79 -3.36 4.25
N HIS A 27 -0.56 -2.84 4.23
CA HIS A 27 0.73 -3.51 4.43
C HIS A 27 0.74 -5.02 4.06
N PRO A 28 0.66 -5.36 2.77
CA PRO A 28 0.39 -6.73 2.32
C PRO A 28 1.58 -7.69 2.45
N GLY A 29 2.73 -7.21 2.95
CA GLY A 29 3.93 -8.02 3.14
C GLY A 29 4.47 -8.60 1.83
N LEU A 30 4.74 -9.91 1.82
CA LEU A 30 5.28 -10.63 0.66
C LEU A 30 4.17 -11.08 -0.31
N ILE A 31 3.36 -10.11 -0.75
CA ILE A 31 2.28 -10.33 -1.72
C ILE A 31 2.78 -10.97 -3.02
N THR A 32 2.01 -11.84 -3.62
CA THR A 32 2.39 -12.56 -4.84
C THR A 32 2.06 -11.78 -6.12
N PRO A 33 2.76 -12.04 -7.24
CA PRO A 33 2.42 -11.44 -8.54
C PRO A 33 0.96 -11.71 -8.94
N GLU A 34 0.43 -12.90 -8.64
CA GLU A 34 -0.96 -13.29 -8.93
C GLU A 34 -1.95 -12.41 -8.18
N GLU A 35 -1.74 -12.19 -6.88
CA GLU A 35 -2.56 -11.30 -6.07
C GLU A 35 -2.47 -9.86 -6.56
N VAL A 36 -1.27 -9.37 -6.91
CA VAL A 36 -1.11 -7.99 -7.41
C VAL A 36 -1.80 -7.79 -8.75
N ARG A 37 -1.74 -8.77 -9.68
CA ARG A 37 -2.50 -8.71 -10.93
C ARG A 37 -4.01 -8.63 -10.67
N LEU A 38 -4.52 -9.42 -9.71
CA LEU A 38 -5.92 -9.37 -9.34
C LEU A 38 -6.29 -8.03 -8.69
N ALA A 39 -5.42 -7.48 -7.83
CA ALA A 39 -5.60 -6.16 -7.24
C ALA A 39 -5.70 -5.06 -8.31
N ALA A 40 -4.83 -5.10 -9.32
CA ALA A 40 -4.88 -4.19 -10.46
C ALA A 40 -6.22 -4.30 -11.22
N GLN A 41 -6.67 -5.53 -11.51
CA GLN A 41 -7.94 -5.79 -12.20
C GLN A 41 -9.15 -5.28 -11.41
N LYS A 42 -9.15 -5.48 -10.09
CA LYS A 42 -10.24 -5.04 -9.20
C LYS A 42 -10.14 -3.58 -8.76
N GLY A 43 -9.05 -2.90 -9.11
CA GLY A 43 -8.81 -1.53 -8.70
C GLY A 43 -8.51 -1.35 -7.21
N VAL A 44 -8.08 -2.43 -6.53
CA VAL A 44 -7.66 -2.43 -5.11
C VAL A 44 -6.30 -1.75 -5.02
N LEU A 45 -6.18 -0.74 -4.17
CA LEU A 45 -4.93 -0.03 -3.96
C LEU A 45 -4.04 -0.82 -2.99
N LEU A 46 -2.74 -0.92 -3.29
CA LEU A 46 -1.77 -1.53 -2.40
C LEU A 46 -1.13 -0.48 -1.50
N GLU A 47 -1.03 -0.76 -0.20
CA GLU A 47 -0.37 0.16 0.71
C GLU A 47 1.16 0.00 0.69
N ILE A 48 1.82 1.13 0.57
CA ILE A 48 3.19 1.35 1.04
C ILE A 48 3.06 2.10 2.36
N THR A 49 3.75 1.65 3.41
CA THR A 49 3.54 2.19 4.76
C THR A 49 4.80 2.83 5.34
N THR A 50 4.63 3.92 6.10
CA THR A 50 5.70 4.52 6.91
C THR A 50 5.85 3.85 8.27
N ARG A 51 4.96 2.92 8.64
CA ARG A 51 5.06 2.23 9.93
C ARG A 51 6.26 1.30 9.97
N ALA A 52 7.06 1.46 11.02
CA ALA A 52 8.19 0.59 11.29
C ALA A 52 7.73 -0.87 11.41
N GLY A 53 8.53 -1.81 10.90
CA GLY A 53 8.14 -3.21 10.83
C GLY A 53 7.31 -3.53 9.59
N HIS A 54 6.11 -2.97 9.48
CA HIS A 54 5.22 -3.24 8.33
C HIS A 54 5.84 -2.78 6.99
N GLY A 55 6.66 -1.73 7.02
CA GLY A 55 7.32 -1.18 5.83
C GLY A 55 8.50 -2.00 5.29
N TYR A 56 8.93 -3.08 5.94
CA TYR A 56 10.08 -3.89 5.49
C TYR A 56 9.89 -4.48 4.09
N ALA A 57 8.65 -4.78 3.70
CA ALA A 57 8.32 -5.32 2.38
C ALA A 57 7.97 -4.25 1.34
N ASN A 58 8.01 -2.96 1.67
CA ASN A 58 7.58 -1.87 0.78
C ASN A 58 8.20 -1.96 -0.62
N GLY A 59 9.51 -2.19 -0.71
CA GLY A 59 10.20 -2.29 -2.01
C GLY A 59 9.69 -3.46 -2.87
N HIS A 60 9.34 -4.58 -2.24
CA HIS A 60 8.74 -5.75 -2.91
C HIS A 60 7.34 -5.42 -3.44
N VAL A 61 6.49 -4.82 -2.59
CA VAL A 61 5.14 -4.39 -2.97
C VAL A 61 5.18 -3.41 -4.15
N LEU A 62 6.06 -2.40 -4.07
CA LEU A 62 6.21 -1.40 -5.13
C LEU A 62 6.71 -2.02 -6.45
N ALA A 63 7.71 -2.92 -6.39
CA ALA A 63 8.25 -3.58 -7.57
C ALA A 63 7.18 -4.40 -8.29
N LEU A 64 6.35 -5.16 -7.56
CA LEU A 64 5.25 -5.91 -8.15
C LEU A 64 4.13 -5.01 -8.65
N ALA A 65 3.80 -3.95 -7.91
CA ALA A 65 2.79 -2.97 -8.33
C ALA A 65 3.14 -2.39 -9.70
N ARG A 66 4.40 -1.98 -9.90
CA ARG A 66 4.92 -1.55 -11.20
C ARG A 66 4.79 -2.62 -12.28
N ALA A 67 5.28 -3.82 -11.99
CA ALA A 67 5.31 -4.91 -12.96
C ALA A 67 3.91 -5.36 -13.41
N CYS A 68 2.91 -5.22 -12.55
CA CYS A 68 1.55 -5.69 -12.79
C CYS A 68 0.55 -4.55 -13.08
N GLY A 69 0.98 -3.29 -13.04
CA GLY A 69 0.12 -2.12 -13.24
C GLY A 69 -0.88 -1.87 -12.10
N ALA A 70 -0.59 -2.33 -10.88
CA ALA A 70 -1.41 -2.03 -9.71
C ALA A 70 -1.12 -0.62 -9.21
N ARG A 71 -2.16 0.05 -8.70
CA ARG A 71 -2.04 1.35 -8.05
C ARG A 71 -1.76 1.17 -6.56
N PHE A 72 -1.19 2.20 -5.94
CA PHE A 72 -0.74 2.17 -4.56
C PHE A 72 -0.99 3.50 -3.84
N VAL A 73 -0.98 3.45 -2.51
CA VAL A 73 -1.09 4.60 -1.60
C VAL A 73 0.03 4.58 -0.56
N LEU A 74 0.32 5.74 0.02
CA LEU A 74 1.31 5.87 1.10
C LEU A 74 0.64 6.32 2.40
N ASN A 75 0.57 5.39 3.36
CA ASN A 75 -0.05 5.56 4.67
C ASN A 75 0.96 5.38 5.81
N ASN A 76 0.53 5.61 7.04
CA ASN A 76 1.37 5.48 8.22
C ASN A 76 0.89 4.46 9.27
N ASP A 77 -0.31 3.91 9.12
CA ASP A 77 -0.88 2.90 10.03
C ASP A 77 -0.73 3.29 11.52
N ALA A 78 -1.11 4.53 11.85
CA ALA A 78 -0.76 5.12 13.15
C ALA A 78 -1.56 4.53 14.32
N HIS A 79 -0.84 3.97 15.30
CA HIS A 79 -1.39 3.50 16.58
C HIS A 79 -0.88 4.33 17.77
N ASP A 80 0.29 4.97 17.62
CA ASP A 80 0.89 5.87 18.60
C ASP A 80 1.26 7.22 17.97
N PRO A 81 1.41 8.31 18.75
CA PRO A 81 1.79 9.62 18.22
C PRO A 81 3.09 9.62 17.40
N SER A 82 4.02 8.70 17.70
CA SER A 82 5.28 8.54 16.95
C SER A 82 5.10 8.04 15.52
N ASP A 83 3.94 7.48 15.17
CA ASP A 83 3.63 7.02 13.82
C ASP A 83 3.19 8.16 12.89
N LEU A 84 2.83 9.31 13.44
CA LEU A 84 2.50 10.52 12.69
C LEU A 84 3.78 11.17 12.18
N VAL A 85 4.26 10.68 11.03
CA VAL A 85 5.46 11.21 10.39
C VAL A 85 5.18 12.51 9.65
N GLY A 86 6.10 13.47 9.76
CA GLY A 86 6.07 14.68 8.95
C GLY A 86 6.34 14.41 7.47
N ALA A 87 6.00 15.37 6.61
CA ALA A 87 6.13 15.27 5.15
C ALA A 87 7.56 14.89 4.69
N GLU A 88 8.59 15.41 5.36
CA GLU A 88 9.97 15.11 4.99
C GLU A 88 10.36 13.65 5.27
N LEU A 89 10.00 13.11 6.43
CA LEU A 89 10.25 11.71 6.75
C LEU A 89 9.40 10.79 5.85
N ARG A 90 8.13 11.12 5.64
CA ARG A 90 7.24 10.41 4.70
C ARG A 90 7.90 10.28 3.31
N ARG A 91 8.40 11.39 2.77
CA ARG A 91 9.08 11.41 1.47
C ARG A 91 10.37 10.59 1.47
N ARG A 92 11.20 10.72 2.51
CA ARG A 92 12.44 9.91 2.63
C ARG A 92 12.15 8.42 2.67
N ILE A 93 11.09 7.99 3.37
CA ILE A 93 10.67 6.59 3.40
C ILE A 93 10.18 6.13 2.02
N ALA A 94 9.37 6.93 1.34
CA ALA A 94 8.89 6.64 -0.02
C ALA A 94 10.05 6.43 -1.01
N LEU A 95 11.01 7.35 -1.03
CA LEU A 95 12.21 7.23 -1.88
C LEU A 95 13.10 6.06 -1.44
N GLY A 96 13.20 5.80 -0.13
CA GLY A 96 13.94 4.66 0.42
C GLY A 96 13.33 3.30 0.06
N CYS A 97 12.01 3.23 -0.14
CA CYS A 97 11.31 2.10 -0.74
C CYS A 97 11.67 1.91 -2.24
N GLY A 98 12.27 2.92 -2.86
CA GLY A 98 12.62 2.93 -4.27
C GLY A 98 11.60 3.61 -5.17
N MET A 99 10.66 4.40 -4.63
CA MET A 99 9.79 5.26 -5.44
C MET A 99 10.59 6.34 -6.16
N SER A 100 10.12 6.72 -7.34
CA SER A 100 10.47 8.00 -7.97
C SER A 100 9.69 9.15 -7.32
N GLU A 101 10.09 10.39 -7.63
CA GLU A 101 9.32 11.57 -7.24
C GLU A 101 7.91 11.58 -7.81
N ASP A 102 7.75 11.10 -9.04
CA ASP A 102 6.45 11.06 -9.71
C ASP A 102 5.55 10.02 -9.08
N GLU A 103 6.09 8.88 -8.66
CA GLU A 103 5.33 7.86 -7.94
C GLU A 103 4.95 8.31 -6.53
N TYR A 104 5.83 9.05 -5.85
CA TYR A 104 5.51 9.66 -4.56
C TYR A 104 4.30 10.60 -4.70
N ARG A 105 4.25 11.42 -5.75
CA ARG A 105 3.08 12.28 -6.05
C ARG A 105 1.87 11.46 -6.47
N ALA A 106 2.05 10.44 -7.31
CA ALA A 106 0.97 9.56 -7.76
C ALA A 106 0.29 8.83 -6.59
N ALA A 107 1.03 8.49 -5.53
CA ALA A 107 0.44 7.93 -4.31
C ALA A 107 -0.59 8.88 -3.68
N ASP A 108 -0.33 10.19 -3.69
CA ASP A 108 -1.27 11.22 -3.22
C ASP A 108 -2.46 11.36 -4.19
N ASP A 109 -2.20 11.35 -5.50
CA ASP A 109 -3.26 11.42 -6.51
C ASP A 109 -4.21 10.21 -6.44
N HIS A 110 -3.67 9.00 -6.23
CA HIS A 110 -4.46 7.79 -6.02
C HIS A 110 -5.33 7.87 -4.77
N ALA A 111 -4.78 8.38 -3.66
CA ALA A 111 -5.53 8.58 -2.43
C ALA A 111 -6.65 9.61 -2.60
N TRP A 112 -6.37 10.73 -3.28
CA TRP A 112 -7.38 11.73 -3.59
C TRP A 112 -8.46 11.23 -4.55
N ALA A 113 -8.12 10.40 -5.53
CA ALA A 113 -9.10 9.78 -6.40
C ALA A 113 -10.04 8.84 -5.63
N LEU A 114 -9.51 8.09 -4.65
CA LEU A 114 -10.33 7.28 -3.75
C LEU A 114 -11.27 8.15 -2.91
N VAL A 115 -10.74 9.17 -2.23
CA VAL A 115 -11.54 10.08 -1.39
C VAL A 115 -12.62 10.77 -2.21
N SER A 116 -12.28 11.27 -3.40
CA SER A 116 -13.23 11.94 -4.29
C SER A 116 -14.38 11.01 -4.68
N ARG A 117 -14.10 9.75 -4.99
CA ARG A 117 -15.12 8.73 -5.28
C ARG A 117 -16.03 8.45 -4.08
N CYS A 118 -15.47 8.43 -2.86
CA CYS A 118 -16.25 8.21 -1.64
C CYS A 118 -17.15 9.42 -1.31
N LEU A 119 -16.70 10.64 -1.62
CA LEU A 119 -17.46 11.86 -1.38
C LEU A 119 -18.52 12.16 -2.44
N SER A 120 -18.40 11.58 -3.64
CA SER A 120 -19.36 11.77 -4.74
C SER A 120 -20.51 10.76 -4.76
N GLN A 121 -20.59 9.88 -3.76
CA GLN A 121 -21.69 8.90 -3.57
C GLN A 121 -22.76 9.48 -2.66
#